data_AF-A0A1G4ISV6-F1
#
_entry.id   AF-A0A1G4ISV6-F1
#
_cell.length_a   1.000
_cell.length_b   1.000
_cell.length_c   1.000
_cell.angle_alpha   90.00
_cell.angle_beta   90.00
_cell.angle_gamma   90.00
#
_symmetry.space_group_name_H-M   'P 1'
#
loop_
_entity.id
_entity.type
_entity.pdbx_description
1 polymer ?
#
loop_
_entity_poly.entity_id
_entity_poly.type
_entity_poly.pdbx_seq_one_letter_code
_entity_poly.pdbx_strand_id
1 'polypeptide(L)'
;MGWNDKSARTYLVEIINANPGDDMNKWDLIAAKMNTILYENDENATRYFFYDGQQCLSRFTENYVSPRLKNKKNHSPSLEPFIKAAVEQYMENFNEQLRQMTSGSSTGQRETANRDDVDNDTAVK
;
A
#
# COMPACT_ATOMS: atom_id res chain seq x y z
N MET A 1 11.74 3.64 -16.18
CA MET A 1 12.00 2.38 -15.45
C MET A 1 13.04 1.49 -16.13
N GLY A 2 13.48 1.78 -17.37
CA GLY A 2 14.38 0.88 -18.11
C GLY A 2 13.65 -0.33 -18.71
N TRP A 3 12.36 -0.49 -18.42
CA TRP A 3 11.49 -1.52 -18.95
C TRP A 3 10.85 -1.10 -20.27
N ASN A 4 10.55 -2.08 -21.11
CA ASN A 4 9.68 -1.90 -22.28
C ASN A 4 8.21 -1.70 -21.87
N ASP A 5 7.39 -1.20 -22.81
CA ASP A 5 5.97 -0.91 -22.59
C ASP A 5 5.19 -2.14 -22.11
N LYS A 6 5.52 -3.34 -22.61
CA LYS A 6 4.87 -4.59 -22.20
C LYS A 6 5.06 -4.84 -20.70
N SER A 7 6.30 -4.78 -20.20
CA SER A 7 6.62 -5.04 -18.80
C SER A 7 6.07 -3.95 -17.89
N ALA A 8 6.11 -2.69 -18.32
CA ALA A 8 5.49 -1.59 -17.60
C ALA A 8 3.96 -1.73 -17.52
N ARG A 9 3.30 -2.16 -18.60
CA ARG A 9 1.86 -2.44 -18.60
C ARG A 9 1.52 -3.59 -17.66
N THR A 10 2.25 -4.71 -17.75
CA THR A 10 2.03 -5.87 -16.87
C THR A 10 2.17 -5.46 -15.40
N TYR A 11 3.16 -4.64 -15.07
CA TYR A 11 3.34 -4.13 -13.72
C TYR A 11 2.12 -3.36 -13.19
N LEU A 12 1.62 -2.42 -13.98
CA LEU A 12 0.43 -1.63 -13.61
C LEU A 12 -0.82 -2.51 -13.49
N VAL A 13 -0.97 -3.50 -14.37
CA VAL A 13 -2.10 -4.46 -14.32
C VAL A 13 -2.03 -5.34 -13.06
N GLU A 14 -0.86 -5.83 -12.67
CA GLU A 14 -0.71 -6.60 -11.43
C GLU A 14 -1.07 -5.76 -10.19
N ILE A 15 -0.69 -4.49 -10.17
CA ILE A 15 -1.08 -3.56 -9.09
C ILE A 15 -2.60 -3.36 -9.08
N ILE A 16 -3.21 -3.12 -10.24
CA ILE A 16 -4.66 -2.91 -10.35
C ILE A 16 -5.43 -4.11 -9.82
N ASN A 17 -5.03 -5.31 -10.28
CA ASN A 17 -5.69 -6.57 -9.93
C ASN A 17 -5.51 -6.93 -8.45
N ALA A 18 -4.32 -6.72 -7.90
CA ALA A 18 -4.02 -7.07 -6.51
C ALA A 18 -4.66 -6.09 -5.52
N ASN A 19 -4.90 -4.84 -5.94
CA ASN A 19 -5.32 -3.74 -5.09
C ASN A 19 -4.52 -3.69 -3.78
N PRO A 20 -3.20 -3.44 -3.84
CA PRO A 20 -2.35 -3.68 -2.70
C PRO A 20 -2.52 -2.65 -1.58
N GLY A 21 -2.92 -1.40 -1.87
CA GLY A 21 -2.97 -0.34 -0.85
C GLY A 21 -1.62 -0.21 -0.15
N ASP A 22 -1.62 -0.32 1.18
CA ASP A 22 -0.44 -0.39 2.05
C ASP A 22 -0.09 -1.83 2.51
N ASP A 23 -0.80 -2.84 2.02
CA ASP A 23 -0.57 -4.24 2.39
C ASP A 23 0.73 -4.77 1.77
N MET A 24 1.79 -4.85 2.58
CA MET A 24 3.11 -5.27 2.14
C MET A 24 3.15 -6.70 1.62
N ASN A 25 2.28 -7.60 2.09
CA ASN A 25 2.25 -8.98 1.59
C ASN A 25 1.79 -9.02 0.13
N LYS A 26 0.85 -8.14 -0.24
CA LYS A 26 0.42 -8.01 -1.64
C LYS A 26 1.51 -7.38 -2.49
N TRP A 27 2.22 -6.39 -1.97
CA TRP A 27 3.37 -5.82 -2.66
C TRP A 27 4.51 -6.83 -2.84
N ASP A 28 4.79 -7.68 -1.86
CA ASP A 28 5.76 -8.78 -1.97
C ASP A 28 5.35 -9.76 -3.09
N LEU A 29 4.06 -10.11 -3.15
CA LEU A 29 3.55 -10.99 -4.20
C LEU A 29 3.70 -10.36 -5.60
N ILE A 30 3.40 -9.07 -5.74
CA ILE A 30 3.61 -8.33 -7.00
C ILE A 30 5.10 -8.32 -7.36
N ALA A 31 5.98 -8.03 -6.39
CA ALA A 31 7.42 -8.02 -6.58
C ALA A 31 7.94 -9.37 -7.11
N ALA A 32 7.53 -10.48 -6.49
CA ALA A 32 7.90 -11.83 -6.90
C ALA A 32 7.42 -12.19 -8.31
N LYS A 33 6.17 -11.83 -8.64
CA LYS A 33 5.62 -12.01 -10.00
C LYS A 33 6.40 -11.21 -11.03
N MET A 34 6.67 -9.94 -10.74
CA MET A 34 7.42 -9.07 -11.64
C MET A 34 8.85 -9.54 -11.85
N ASN A 35 9.52 -10.04 -10.82
CA ASN A 35 10.85 -10.63 -10.95
C ASN A 35 10.87 -11.78 -11.95
N THR A 36 9.85 -12.63 -11.93
CA THR A 36 9.70 -13.74 -12.90
C THR A 36 9.51 -13.19 -14.32
N ILE A 37 8.59 -12.23 -14.49
CA ILE A 37 8.27 -11.64 -15.79
C ILE A 37 9.47 -10.89 -16.39
N LEU A 38 10.18 -10.11 -15.57
CA LEU A 38 11.33 -9.34 -16.04
C LEU A 38 12.48 -10.25 -16.44
N TYR A 39 12.71 -11.33 -15.70
CA TYR A 39 13.70 -12.35 -16.03
C TYR A 39 13.39 -13.06 -17.34
N GLU A 40 12.11 -13.36 -17.62
CA GLU A 40 11.70 -14.02 -18.87
C GLU A 40 11.75 -13.10 -20.09
N ASN A 41 11.61 -11.78 -19.91
CA ASN A 41 11.55 -10.82 -21.02
C ASN A 41 12.90 -10.12 -21.32
N ASP A 42 13.95 -10.36 -20.53
CA ASP A 42 15.28 -9.75 -20.72
C ASP A 42 16.40 -10.73 -20.36
N GLU A 43 17.23 -11.08 -21.35
CA GLU A 43 18.36 -12.01 -21.20
C GLU A 43 19.41 -11.53 -20.19
N ASN A 44 19.45 -10.22 -19.90
CA ASN A 44 20.38 -9.62 -18.94
C ASN A 44 19.73 -9.29 -17.59
N ALA A 45 18.43 -9.54 -17.42
CA ALA A 45 17.75 -9.28 -16.16
C ALA A 45 18.11 -10.33 -15.11
N THR A 46 18.20 -9.89 -13.85
CA THR A 46 18.35 -10.82 -12.73
C THR A 46 16.97 -11.25 -12.24
N ARG A 47 16.89 -12.45 -11.65
CA ARG A 47 15.69 -12.97 -10.97
C ARG A 47 15.30 -12.17 -9.72
N TYR A 48 16.03 -11.10 -9.39
CA TYR A 48 15.94 -10.36 -8.14
C TYR A 48 15.89 -8.85 -8.38
N PHE A 49 15.17 -8.42 -9.42
CA PHE A 49 15.01 -6.99 -9.73
C PHE A 49 14.43 -6.23 -8.54
N PHE A 50 13.39 -6.79 -7.92
CA PHE A 50 12.84 -6.38 -6.66
C PHE A 50 13.36 -7.26 -5.53
N TYR A 51 13.89 -6.63 -4.48
CA TYR A 51 14.28 -7.30 -3.24
C TYR A 51 13.05 -7.69 -2.42
N ASP A 52 12.09 -6.78 -2.29
CA ASP A 52 10.87 -6.92 -1.52
C ASP A 52 9.73 -6.03 -2.06
N GLY A 53 8.57 -6.16 -1.45
CA GLY A 53 7.38 -5.36 -1.71
C GLY A 53 7.58 -3.89 -1.41
N GLN A 54 8.42 -3.54 -0.43
CA GLN A 54 8.72 -2.14 -0.13
C GLN A 54 9.45 -1.46 -1.30
N GLN A 55 10.44 -2.11 -1.89
CA GLN A 55 11.12 -1.62 -3.09
C GLN A 55 10.15 -1.54 -4.28
N CYS A 56 9.23 -2.49 -4.39
CA CYS A 56 8.16 -2.48 -5.39
C CYS A 56 7.25 -1.25 -5.23
N LEU A 57 6.71 -1.00 -4.03
CA LEU A 57 5.89 0.18 -3.71
C LEU A 57 6.66 1.49 -3.95
N SER A 58 7.91 1.58 -3.49
CA SER A 58 8.74 2.77 -3.72
C SER A 58 8.91 3.05 -5.21
N ARG A 59 9.14 2.01 -6.02
CA ARG A 59 9.21 2.16 -7.49
C ARG A 59 7.89 2.63 -8.08
N PHE A 60 6.75 2.13 -7.62
CA PHE A 60 5.44 2.60 -8.09
C PHE A 60 5.24 4.09 -7.75
N THR A 61 5.42 4.45 -6.49
CA THR A 61 5.17 5.82 -6.01
C THR A 61 6.12 6.85 -6.62
N GLU A 62 7.40 6.53 -6.76
CA GLU A 62 8.39 7.36 -7.43
C GLU A 62 8.03 7.61 -8.91
N ASN A 63 7.55 6.60 -9.63
CA ASN A 63 7.37 6.74 -11.08
C ASN A 63 5.99 7.27 -11.48
N TYR A 64 4.96 7.05 -10.65
CA TYR A 64 3.57 7.30 -11.06
C TYR A 64 2.77 8.19 -10.09
N VAL A 65 3.12 8.22 -8.80
CA VAL A 65 2.30 8.92 -7.79
C VAL A 65 2.88 10.28 -7.43
N SER A 66 4.19 10.39 -7.29
CA SER A 66 4.82 11.57 -6.67
C SER A 66 4.90 12.77 -7.62
N PRO A 67 4.29 13.94 -7.28
CA PRO A 67 4.31 15.14 -8.13
C PRO A 67 5.68 15.82 -8.25
N ARG A 68 6.62 15.49 -7.36
CA ARG A 68 7.91 16.20 -7.22
C ARG A 68 8.94 15.80 -8.26
N LEU A 69 8.71 14.71 -8.99
CA LEU A 69 9.55 14.33 -10.11
C LEU A 69 9.12 15.12 -11.36
N LYS A 70 9.62 16.36 -11.44
CA LYS A 70 9.52 17.26 -12.62
C LYS A 70 10.00 16.63 -13.93
N ASN A 71 10.69 15.49 -13.84
CA ASN A 71 10.92 14.60 -14.96
C ASN A 71 9.67 13.73 -15.10
N LYS A 72 8.61 14.25 -15.74
CA LYS A 72 7.60 13.38 -16.37
C LYS A 72 8.40 12.40 -17.22
N LYS A 73 8.61 11.18 -16.74
CA LYS A 73 9.13 10.14 -17.60
C LYS A 73 8.07 10.03 -18.68
N ASN A 74 8.45 10.28 -19.94
CA ASN A 74 7.55 10.12 -21.06
C ASN A 74 7.18 8.64 -21.13
N HIS A 75 6.13 8.28 -20.43
CA HIS A 75 5.51 6.98 -20.57
C HIS A 75 4.83 6.96 -21.93
N SER A 76 4.83 5.80 -22.56
CA SER A 76 4.07 5.60 -23.77
C SER A 76 2.60 5.98 -23.52
N PRO A 77 1.95 6.74 -24.42
CA PRO A 77 0.52 7.10 -24.27
C PRO A 77 -0.39 5.88 -24.07
N SER A 78 0.04 4.71 -24.50
CA SER A 78 -0.66 3.43 -24.29
C SER A 78 -0.75 3.00 -22.82
N LEU A 79 0.14 3.51 -21.96
CA LEU A 79 0.18 3.18 -20.52
C LEU A 79 -0.70 4.09 -19.68
N GLU A 80 -1.04 5.29 -20.17
CA GLU A 80 -1.85 6.29 -19.47
C GLU A 80 -3.11 5.74 -18.79
N PRO A 81 -3.97 4.92 -19.43
CA PRO A 81 -5.16 4.39 -18.76
C PRO A 81 -4.81 3.49 -17.56
N PHE A 82 -3.73 2.72 -17.66
CA PHE A 82 -3.28 1.83 -16.57
C PHE A 82 -2.60 2.62 -15.45
N ILE A 83 -1.83 3.66 -15.80
CA ILE A 83 -1.22 4.56 -14.82
C ILE A 83 -2.33 5.25 -14.02
N LYS A 84 -3.30 5.86 -14.70
CA LYS A 84 -4.42 6.55 -14.07
C LYS A 84 -5.19 5.61 -13.13
N ALA A 85 -5.58 4.42 -13.60
CA ALA A 85 -6.31 3.46 -12.79
C ALA A 85 -5.53 3.01 -11.54
N ALA A 86 -4.25 2.65 -11.69
CA ALA A 86 -3.43 2.21 -10.56
C ALA A 86 -3.22 3.34 -9.52
N VAL A 87 -3.00 4.57 -9.98
CA VAL A 87 -2.79 5.74 -9.10
C VAL A 87 -4.07 6.12 -8.37
N GLU A 88 -5.22 6.15 -9.07
CA GLU A 88 -6.53 6.45 -8.46
C GLU A 88 -6.84 5.45 -7.35
N GLN A 89 -6.72 4.17 -7.64
CA GLN A 89 -6.94 3.10 -6.66
C GLN A 89 -5.99 3.17 -5.45
N TYR A 90 -4.70 3.46 -5.67
CA TYR A 90 -3.76 3.66 -4.57
C TYR A 90 -4.15 4.84 -3.67
N MET A 91 -4.55 5.97 -4.27
CA MET A 91 -4.98 7.15 -3.54
C MET A 91 -6.30 6.92 -2.79
N GLU A 92 -7.23 6.16 -3.37
CA GLU A 92 -8.49 5.76 -2.72
C GLU A 92 -8.23 4.96 -1.43
N ASN A 93 -7.38 3.93 -1.50
CA ASN A 93 -7.01 3.14 -0.31
C ASN A 93 -6.39 4.02 0.79
N PHE A 94 -5.49 4.92 0.42
CA PHE A 94 -4.85 5.84 1.36
C PHE A 94 -5.87 6.79 2.01
N ASN A 95 -6.79 7.34 1.23
CA ASN A 95 -7.85 8.22 1.71
C ASN A 95 -8.82 7.48 2.64
N GLU A 96 -9.18 6.23 2.33
CA GLU A 96 -10.03 5.40 3.18
C GLU A 96 -9.39 5.14 4.55
N GLN A 97 -8.10 4.82 4.59
CA GLN A 97 -7.35 4.65 5.83
C GLN A 97 -7.34 5.93 6.67
N LEU A 98 -7.10 7.08 6.04
CA LEU A 98 -7.13 8.36 6.73
C LEU A 98 -8.51 8.64 7.36
N ARG A 99 -9.60 8.36 6.62
CA ARG A 99 -10.97 8.50 7.14
C ARG A 99 -11.20 7.61 8.36
N GLN A 100 -10.79 6.34 8.29
CA GLN A 100 -10.92 5.41 9.41
C GLN A 100 -10.16 5.87 10.66
N MET A 101 -8.92 6.37 10.49
CA MET A 101 -8.14 6.93 11.59
C MET A 101 -8.84 8.14 12.24
N THR A 102 -9.42 9.04 11.44
CA THR A 102 -10.13 10.22 11.98
C THR A 102 -11.46 9.90 12.65
N SER A 103 -12.16 8.86 12.19
CA SER A 103 -13.43 8.42 12.78
C SER A 103 -13.25 7.54 14.03
N GLY A 104 -12.08 6.92 14.21
CA GLY A 104 -11.76 6.03 15.33
C GLY A 104 -11.35 6.71 16.64
N SER A 105 -11.18 8.04 16.68
CA SER A 105 -10.67 8.79 17.84
C SER A 105 -11.71 9.07 18.94
N SER A 106 -12.70 8.18 19.11
CA SER A 106 -13.62 8.19 20.26
C SER A 106 -13.66 6.80 20.90
N THR A 107 -12.54 6.39 21.50
CA THR A 107 -12.55 5.35 22.53
C THR A 107 -12.31 6.04 23.85
N GLY A 108 -13.43 6.40 24.49
CA GLY A 108 -13.46 7.08 25.78
C GLY A 108 -12.68 6.33 26.84
N GLN A 109 -11.93 7.11 27.63
CA GLN A 109 -11.38 6.71 28.91
C GLN A 109 -12.49 6.05 29.75
N ARG A 110 -12.36 4.77 30.08
CA ARG A 110 -12.94 4.25 31.31
C ARG A 110 -11.93 4.48 32.42
N GLU A 111 -11.96 5.70 32.96
CA GLU A 111 -11.56 5.92 34.35
C GLU A 111 -12.40 5.00 35.23
N THR A 112 -11.77 4.02 35.86
CA THR A 112 -12.32 3.38 37.05
C THR A 112 -11.34 3.60 38.18
N ALA A 113 -11.44 4.80 38.77
CA ALA A 113 -10.89 5.08 40.08
C ALA A 113 -11.92 5.93 40.82
N ASN A 114 -12.66 5.29 41.74
CA ASN A 114 -12.90 5.80 43.09
C ASN A 114 -13.58 4.72 43.95
N ARG A 115 -12.76 4.16 44.86
CA ARG A 115 -12.96 4.09 46.32
C ARG A 115 -13.92 5.17 46.84
N ASP A 116 -14.74 5.02 47.87
CA ASP A 116 -14.93 4.08 48.97
C ASP A 116 -16.42 4.24 49.38
N ASP A 117 -17.06 3.22 49.95
CA ASP A 117 -17.99 3.47 51.07
C ASP A 117 -18.04 2.24 51.99
N VAL A 118 -17.59 2.52 53.21
CA VAL A 118 -17.65 1.72 54.43
C VAL A 118 -19.07 1.82 54.95
N ASP A 119 -19.79 0.69 55.09
CA ASP A 119 -20.50 0.35 56.32
C ASP A 119 -21.12 -1.05 56.21
N ASN A 120 -20.83 -1.94 57.15
CA ASN A 120 -21.84 -2.90 57.59
C ASN A 120 -21.58 -3.27 59.04
N ASP A 121 -22.30 -2.56 59.89
CA ASP A 121 -22.46 -2.79 61.30
C ASP A 121 -23.14 -4.15 61.57
N THR A 122 -22.58 -4.85 62.54
CA THR A 122 -23.15 -5.79 63.50
C THR A 122 -24.65 -6.14 63.40
N ALA A 123 -24.97 -7.44 63.27
CA ALA A 123 -25.74 -8.25 64.26
C ALA A 123 -26.45 -9.47 63.64
N VAL A 124 -26.76 -10.44 64.52
CA VAL A 124 -27.58 -11.67 64.38
C VAL A 124 -26.75 -12.89 63.92
N LYS A 125 -26.51 -13.94 64.72
CA LYS A 125 -27.16 -14.49 65.92
C LYS A 125 -26.19 -15.38 66.69
#